data_AF-A0A0E9LYJ8-F1
#
_entry.id   AF-A0A0E9LYJ8-F1
#
_cell.length_a   1.000
_cell.length_b   1.000
_cell.length_c   1.000
_cell.angle_alpha   90.00
_cell.angle_beta   90.00
_cell.angle_gamma   90.00
#
_symmetry.space_group_name_H-M   'P 1'
#
loop_
_entity.id
_entity.type
_entity.pdbx_description
1 polymer ?
#
loop_
_entity_poly.entity_id
_entity_poly.type
_entity_poly.pdbx_seq_one_letter_code
_entity_poly.pdbx_strand_id
1 'polypeptide(L)'
;MTDWPDTDGDGTPDYLSTDSDGDGIPDEVESGIIDPCEDLPRDTDGDGIPDYRDPDSDGDGVPDAEEGTGDCDNDGIPNYLDPFDDCADRLNVPSTFSPNGDGVNDYWVIQGVSDFPDNELSIFNRWGNLVYQKSPYDNSWDGRASSSVFGSDELPEGTYFYILKMNEEVYKGSVYIKK
;
A
#
# COMPACT_ATOMS: atom_id res chain seq x y z
N MET A 1 12.01 19.22 -37.95
CA MET A 1 12.38 18.06 -37.12
C MET A 1 11.07 17.55 -36.59
N THR A 2 10.69 16.33 -36.95
CA THR A 2 9.68 15.60 -36.18
C THR A 2 10.37 15.26 -34.87
N ASP A 3 10.04 16.01 -33.83
CA ASP A 3 10.28 15.56 -32.48
C ASP A 3 9.29 14.41 -32.28
N TRP A 4 9.83 13.24 -31.99
CA TRP A 4 8.98 12.11 -31.63
C TRP A 4 8.62 12.27 -30.15
N PRO A 5 7.41 11.86 -29.73
CA PRO A 5 7.08 11.80 -28.31
C PRO A 5 8.13 11.01 -27.51
N ASP A 6 8.37 11.50 -26.29
CA ASP A 6 9.35 11.05 -25.29
C ASP A 6 8.71 11.41 -23.94
N THR A 7 7.85 10.53 -23.44
CA THR A 7 6.95 10.80 -22.30
C THR A 7 7.74 10.94 -21.00
N ASP A 8 8.66 10.03 -20.71
CA ASP A 8 9.49 10.05 -19.50
C ASP A 8 10.71 11.01 -19.59
N GLY A 9 11.06 11.45 -20.80
CA GLY A 9 12.14 12.38 -21.05
C GLY A 9 13.54 11.77 -20.91
N ASP A 10 13.69 10.45 -21.02
CA ASP A 10 14.97 9.75 -20.91
C ASP A 10 15.85 9.88 -22.17
N GLY A 11 15.27 10.41 -23.26
CA GLY A 11 15.93 10.62 -24.55
C GLY A 11 15.74 9.46 -25.55
N THR A 12 14.97 8.45 -25.18
CA THR A 12 14.48 7.35 -26.02
C THR A 12 13.04 7.67 -26.41
N PRO A 13 12.75 7.94 -27.70
CA PRO A 13 11.38 8.18 -28.11
C PRO A 13 10.47 6.99 -27.82
N ASP A 14 9.22 7.22 -27.43
CA ASP A 14 8.26 6.18 -26.98
C ASP A 14 8.18 4.99 -27.94
N TYR A 15 8.21 5.21 -29.26
CA TYR A 15 8.12 4.13 -30.24
C TYR A 15 9.32 3.17 -30.25
N LEU A 16 10.39 3.50 -29.53
CA LEU A 16 11.57 2.68 -29.26
C LEU A 16 11.71 2.32 -27.78
N SER A 17 10.87 2.87 -26.90
CA SER A 17 10.83 2.49 -25.49
C SER A 17 10.12 1.15 -25.31
N THR A 18 10.32 0.54 -24.14
CA THR A 18 9.59 -0.65 -23.68
C THR A 18 8.74 -0.36 -22.43
N ASP A 19 8.78 0.89 -21.98
CA ASP A 19 8.23 1.46 -20.75
C ASP A 19 8.28 2.99 -21.03
N SER A 20 7.24 3.52 -21.68
CA SER A 20 7.34 4.84 -22.32
C SER A 20 7.20 6.00 -21.33
N ASP A 21 6.52 5.80 -20.22
CA ASP A 21 6.29 6.78 -19.16
C ASP A 21 7.21 6.58 -17.94
N GLY A 22 7.91 5.45 -17.86
CA GLY A 22 9.02 5.23 -16.95
C GLY A 22 8.59 4.91 -15.52
N ASP A 23 7.38 4.38 -15.35
CA ASP A 23 6.76 4.06 -14.06
C ASP A 23 7.24 2.68 -13.53
N GLY A 24 7.83 1.85 -14.39
CA GLY A 24 8.32 0.52 -14.11
C GLY A 24 7.36 -0.62 -14.47
N ILE A 25 6.19 -0.31 -15.03
CA ILE A 25 5.28 -1.23 -15.70
C ILE A 25 5.64 -1.21 -17.20
N PRO A 26 5.91 -2.36 -17.84
CA PRO A 26 6.27 -2.35 -19.27
C PRO A 26 5.06 -2.08 -20.17
N ASP A 27 5.28 -1.37 -21.29
CA ASP A 27 4.25 -1.06 -22.29
C ASP A 27 3.42 -2.31 -22.70
N GLU A 28 4.04 -3.50 -22.74
CA GLU A 28 3.36 -4.76 -23.11
C GLU A 28 2.27 -5.20 -22.12
N VAL A 29 2.33 -4.71 -20.89
CA VAL A 29 1.35 -4.92 -19.82
C VAL A 29 0.20 -3.92 -19.94
N GLU A 30 0.51 -2.68 -20.29
CA GLU A 30 -0.44 -1.55 -20.32
C GLU A 30 -1.13 -1.38 -21.68
N SER A 31 -0.46 -1.73 -22.79
CA SER A 31 -0.94 -1.52 -24.17
C SER A 31 -2.15 -2.38 -24.57
N GLY A 32 -2.92 -2.89 -23.61
CA GLY A 32 -4.11 -3.69 -23.82
C GLY A 32 -5.10 -3.04 -24.81
N ILE A 33 -6.08 -3.82 -25.24
CA ILE A 33 -7.15 -3.33 -26.13
C ILE A 33 -8.44 -3.28 -25.31
N ILE A 34 -8.90 -2.07 -24.99
CA ILE A 34 -10.20 -1.81 -24.32
C ILE A 34 -11.38 -2.02 -25.24
N ASP A 35 -11.24 -1.69 -26.52
CA ASP A 35 -12.30 -1.84 -27.50
C ASP A 35 -11.78 -2.45 -28.80
N PRO A 36 -12.11 -3.71 -29.12
CA PRO A 36 -11.71 -4.34 -30.37
C PRO A 36 -12.35 -3.70 -31.62
N CYS A 37 -13.25 -2.72 -31.46
CA CYS A 37 -13.92 -2.05 -32.57
C CYS A 37 -13.17 -0.81 -33.09
N GLU A 38 -12.40 -0.13 -32.25
CA GLU A 38 -11.74 1.14 -32.59
C GLU A 38 -10.21 1.00 -32.80
N ASP A 39 -9.63 -0.17 -32.49
CA ASP A 39 -8.18 -0.45 -32.65
C ASP A 39 -7.31 0.63 -31.96
N LEU A 40 -7.86 1.26 -30.92
CA LEU A 40 -7.17 2.22 -30.06
C LEU A 40 -6.50 1.48 -28.91
N PRO A 41 -5.34 1.97 -28.45
CA PRO A 41 -4.76 1.48 -27.21
C PRO A 41 -5.71 1.75 -26.04
N ARG A 42 -5.48 1.01 -24.94
CA ARG A 42 -6.12 1.29 -23.65
C ARG A 42 -5.85 2.73 -23.20
N ASP A 43 -6.89 3.33 -22.62
CA ASP A 43 -7.03 4.69 -22.11
C ASP A 43 -8.12 4.57 -21.03
N THR A 44 -7.68 4.32 -19.79
CA THR A 44 -8.54 3.84 -18.70
C THR A 44 -9.39 4.96 -18.08
N ASP A 45 -8.81 6.15 -17.90
CA ASP A 45 -9.51 7.32 -17.38
C ASP A 45 -10.23 8.16 -18.48
N GLY A 46 -9.88 7.94 -19.75
CA GLY A 46 -10.48 8.59 -20.90
C GLY A 46 -9.98 10.02 -21.15
N ASP A 47 -8.80 10.39 -20.67
CA ASP A 47 -8.21 11.72 -20.86
C ASP A 47 -7.60 11.93 -22.27
N GLY A 48 -7.39 10.83 -23.01
CA GLY A 48 -6.86 10.80 -24.36
C GLY A 48 -5.36 10.49 -24.46
N ILE A 49 -4.69 10.21 -23.34
CA ILE A 49 -3.37 9.62 -23.23
C ILE A 49 -3.55 8.11 -23.05
N PRO A 50 -2.92 7.26 -23.88
CA PRO A 50 -2.96 5.83 -23.65
C PRO A 50 -2.20 5.42 -22.39
N ASP A 51 -2.68 4.41 -21.64
CA ASP A 51 -2.10 3.94 -20.37
C ASP A 51 -0.58 3.78 -20.43
N TYR A 52 -0.02 3.12 -21.46
CA TYR A 52 1.44 2.94 -21.63
C TYR A 52 2.25 4.25 -21.78
N ARG A 53 1.59 5.42 -21.75
CA ARG A 53 2.17 6.77 -21.79
C ARG A 53 1.60 7.67 -20.69
N ASP A 54 0.80 7.12 -19.78
CA ASP A 54 0.13 7.85 -18.73
C ASP A 54 0.63 7.40 -17.35
N PRO A 55 1.37 8.25 -16.62
CA PRO A 55 1.87 7.90 -15.28
C PRO A 55 0.79 7.71 -14.18
N ASP A 56 -0.49 7.92 -14.49
CA ASP A 56 -1.66 7.85 -13.60
C ASP A 56 -2.87 7.36 -14.42
N SER A 57 -2.82 6.10 -14.87
CA SER A 57 -3.68 5.52 -15.92
C SER A 57 -5.19 5.57 -15.61
N ASP A 58 -5.57 5.52 -14.34
CA ASP A 58 -6.97 5.58 -13.91
C ASP A 58 -7.43 6.96 -13.40
N GLY A 59 -6.49 7.90 -13.29
CA GLY A 59 -6.72 9.28 -12.93
C GLY A 59 -7.22 9.50 -11.50
N ASP A 60 -6.93 8.57 -10.58
CA ASP A 60 -7.34 8.67 -9.18
C ASP A 60 -6.41 9.59 -8.34
N GLY A 61 -5.22 9.88 -8.87
CA GLY A 61 -4.21 10.76 -8.28
C GLY A 61 -3.08 10.04 -7.53
N VAL A 62 -3.03 8.71 -7.57
CA VAL A 62 -1.89 7.87 -7.17
C VAL A 62 -1.16 7.41 -8.43
N PRO A 63 0.18 7.60 -8.56
CA PRO A 63 0.88 7.16 -9.76
C PRO A 63 0.97 5.64 -9.90
N ASP A 64 0.92 5.14 -11.14
CA ASP A 64 1.00 3.72 -11.50
C ASP A 64 2.25 3.03 -10.89
N ALA A 65 3.37 3.75 -10.82
CA ALA A 65 4.62 3.31 -10.19
C ALA A 65 4.46 2.94 -8.70
N GLU A 66 3.52 3.57 -7.98
CA GLU A 66 3.24 3.32 -6.57
C GLU A 66 2.20 2.21 -6.35
N GLU A 67 1.24 2.08 -7.26
CA GLU A 67 0.16 1.08 -7.21
C GLU A 67 0.63 -0.28 -7.72
N GLY A 68 1.26 -0.27 -8.89
CA GLY A 68 1.76 -1.42 -9.59
C GLY A 68 0.67 -2.38 -10.07
N THR A 69 1.12 -3.55 -10.52
CA THR A 69 0.26 -4.61 -11.10
C THR A 69 -0.45 -5.49 -10.06
N GLY A 70 -0.56 -5.01 -8.81
CA GLY A 70 -1.29 -5.68 -7.74
C GLY A 70 -2.80 -5.74 -8.02
N ASP A 71 -3.52 -6.50 -7.20
CA ASP A 71 -4.99 -6.54 -7.17
C ASP A 71 -5.38 -6.78 -5.71
N CYS A 72 -5.39 -5.69 -4.93
CA CYS A 72 -5.50 -5.81 -3.47
C CYS A 72 -6.92 -6.14 -3.00
N ASP A 73 -7.95 -5.72 -3.74
CA ASP A 73 -9.34 -5.98 -3.40
C ASP A 73 -9.84 -7.33 -3.94
N ASN A 74 -9.12 -7.91 -4.91
CA ASN A 74 -9.35 -9.16 -5.62
C ASN A 74 -10.58 -9.14 -6.54
N ASP A 75 -10.90 -8.00 -7.15
CA ASP A 75 -11.97 -7.86 -8.12
C ASP A 75 -11.55 -8.25 -9.57
N GLY A 76 -10.24 -8.38 -9.79
CA GLY A 76 -9.63 -8.77 -11.07
C GLY A 76 -9.19 -7.61 -11.96
N ILE A 77 -9.30 -6.37 -11.48
CA ILE A 77 -8.72 -5.17 -12.07
C ILE A 77 -7.39 -4.89 -11.35
N PRO A 78 -6.26 -4.75 -12.08
CA PRO A 78 -5.02 -4.32 -11.45
C PRO A 78 -5.15 -2.93 -10.84
N ASN A 79 -4.46 -2.67 -9.73
CA ASN A 79 -4.56 -1.41 -8.99
C ASN A 79 -4.35 -0.17 -9.88
N TYR A 80 -3.29 -0.13 -10.70
CA TYR A 80 -3.02 0.96 -11.66
C TYR A 80 -4.12 1.21 -12.72
N LEU A 81 -5.19 0.39 -12.75
CA LEU A 81 -6.33 0.50 -13.65
C LEU A 81 -7.67 0.60 -12.88
N ASP A 82 -7.65 0.69 -11.55
CA ASP A 82 -8.84 0.67 -10.71
C ASP A 82 -9.07 2.02 -10.01
N PRO A 83 -9.86 2.93 -10.62
CA PRO A 83 -10.08 4.27 -10.06
C PRO A 83 -10.91 4.27 -8.76
N PHE A 84 -11.33 3.09 -8.30
CA PHE A 84 -12.01 2.88 -7.04
C PHE A 84 -11.20 2.00 -6.09
N ASP A 85 -9.87 1.93 -6.25
CA ASP A 85 -8.98 1.07 -5.47
C ASP A 85 -9.28 1.22 -3.96
N ASP A 86 -9.98 0.22 -3.42
CA ASP A 86 -10.45 0.20 -2.04
C ASP A 86 -9.39 -0.36 -1.08
N CYS A 87 -8.16 -0.57 -1.56
CA CYS A 87 -6.96 -0.91 -0.79
C CYS A 87 -6.91 -0.21 0.59
N ALA A 88 -7.13 1.11 0.61
CA ALA A 88 -7.14 1.90 1.83
C ALA A 88 -8.41 1.68 2.69
N ASP A 89 -9.55 1.38 2.07
CA ASP A 89 -10.83 1.09 2.74
C ASP A 89 -10.87 -0.32 3.37
N ARG A 90 -10.01 -1.24 2.93
CA ARG A 90 -9.83 -2.57 3.55
C ARG A 90 -8.90 -2.59 4.77
N LEU A 91 -8.20 -1.49 5.05
CA LEU A 91 -7.33 -1.37 6.22
C LEU A 91 -8.15 -1.26 7.51
N ASN A 92 -8.48 -2.40 8.12
CA ASN A 92 -9.07 -2.42 9.45
C ASN A 92 -8.00 -2.45 10.53
N VAL A 93 -7.85 -1.34 11.26
CA VAL A 93 -6.98 -1.26 12.44
C VAL A 93 -7.82 -1.34 13.72
N PRO A 94 -7.88 -2.50 14.41
CA PRO A 94 -8.71 -2.64 15.60
C PRO A 94 -8.24 -1.72 16.73
N SER A 95 -9.16 -1.05 17.40
CA SER A 95 -8.84 -0.21 18.56
C SER A 95 -8.59 -1.00 19.85
N THR A 96 -8.74 -2.33 19.83
CA THR A 96 -8.51 -3.20 21.01
C THR A 96 -8.20 -4.64 20.60
N PHE A 97 -7.45 -5.34 21.46
CA PHE A 97 -7.25 -6.79 21.39
C PHE A 97 -7.02 -7.35 22.81
N SER A 98 -6.98 -8.67 22.96
CA SER A 98 -6.98 -9.34 24.27
C SER A 98 -5.93 -10.45 24.37
N PRO A 99 -4.64 -10.11 24.60
CA PRO A 99 -3.55 -11.06 24.72
C PRO A 99 -3.56 -11.78 26.08
N ASN A 100 -4.55 -12.64 26.28
CA ASN A 100 -4.80 -13.36 27.53
C ASN A 100 -4.51 -14.88 27.42
N GLY A 101 -4.16 -15.36 26.22
CA GLY A 101 -3.82 -16.75 25.93
C GLY A 101 -5.02 -17.68 25.79
N ASP A 102 -6.22 -17.15 25.54
CA ASP A 102 -7.44 -17.95 25.33
C ASP A 102 -7.65 -18.41 23.88
N GLY A 103 -6.77 -17.99 22.96
CA GLY A 103 -6.82 -18.29 21.54
C GLY A 103 -7.64 -17.29 20.71
N VAL A 104 -8.21 -16.25 21.33
CA VAL A 104 -9.09 -15.27 20.67
C VAL A 104 -8.51 -13.86 20.82
N ASN A 105 -8.19 -13.21 19.69
CA ASN A 105 -7.61 -11.86 19.67
C ASN A 105 -6.33 -11.72 20.52
N ASP A 106 -5.54 -12.81 20.60
CA ASP A 106 -4.26 -12.82 21.33
C ASP A 106 -3.18 -11.98 20.64
N TYR A 107 -3.35 -11.76 19.34
CA TYR A 107 -2.50 -10.91 18.52
C TYR A 107 -3.30 -9.72 18.01
N TRP A 108 -2.62 -8.58 17.85
CA TRP A 108 -3.22 -7.41 17.23
C TRP A 108 -3.18 -7.53 15.72
N VAL A 109 -4.20 -8.15 15.16
CA VAL A 109 -4.31 -8.36 13.71
C VAL A 109 -4.88 -7.11 13.05
N ILE A 110 -4.10 -6.49 12.16
CA ILE A 110 -4.51 -5.43 11.24
C ILE A 110 -4.86 -6.10 9.91
N GLN A 111 -6.11 -5.97 9.49
CA GLN A 111 -6.55 -6.51 8.19
C GLN A 111 -6.03 -5.60 7.06
N GLY A 112 -5.61 -6.18 5.94
CA GLY A 112 -5.02 -5.45 4.80
C GLY A 112 -3.53 -5.12 4.95
N VAL A 113 -2.92 -5.27 6.12
CA VAL A 113 -1.50 -4.90 6.31
C VAL A 113 -0.51 -5.75 5.49
N SER A 114 -0.93 -6.94 5.04
CA SER A 114 -0.14 -7.83 4.19
C SER A 114 0.14 -7.28 2.79
N ASP A 115 -0.72 -6.35 2.35
CA ASP A 115 -0.72 -5.84 0.98
C ASP A 115 0.35 -4.75 0.83
N PHE A 116 0.90 -4.29 1.96
CA PHE A 116 1.99 -3.34 2.07
C PHE A 116 3.28 -4.04 2.53
N PRO A 117 4.08 -4.63 1.62
CA PRO A 117 5.28 -5.39 2.00
C PRO A 117 6.36 -4.55 2.70
N ASP A 118 6.38 -3.24 2.44
CA ASP A 118 7.32 -2.28 3.04
C ASP A 118 6.75 -1.53 4.26
N ASN A 119 5.76 -2.13 4.95
CA ASN A 119 5.14 -1.50 6.10
C ASN A 119 6.07 -1.43 7.35
N GLU A 120 5.78 -0.50 8.26
CA GLU A 120 6.46 -0.38 9.55
C GLU A 120 5.45 -0.03 10.64
N LEU A 121 5.37 -0.88 11.67
CA LEU A 121 4.58 -0.59 12.87
C LEU A 121 5.48 -0.13 14.02
N SER A 122 5.13 1.00 14.62
CA SER A 122 5.71 1.53 15.86
C SER A 122 4.61 1.77 16.91
N ILE A 123 4.80 1.26 18.13
CA ILE A 123 3.88 1.41 19.27
C ILE A 123 4.55 2.19 20.39
N PHE A 124 3.82 3.14 20.96
CA PHE A 124 4.26 4.03 22.02
C PHE A 124 3.36 3.93 23.24
N ASN A 125 3.96 4.08 24.43
CA ASN A 125 3.19 4.25 25.65
C ASN A 125 2.64 5.69 25.78
N ARG A 126 1.84 5.93 26.83
CA ARG A 126 1.20 7.24 27.10
C ARG A 126 2.18 8.40 27.34
N TRP A 127 3.45 8.12 27.58
CA TRP A 127 4.50 9.12 27.74
C TRP A 127 5.33 9.35 26.47
N GLY A 128 4.95 8.70 25.35
CA GLY A 128 5.64 8.83 24.07
C GLY A 128 6.90 7.97 23.93
N ASN A 129 7.16 7.01 24.84
CA ASN A 129 8.28 6.10 24.66
C ASN A 129 7.88 4.96 23.72
N LEU A 130 8.75 4.66 22.77
CA LEU A 130 8.63 3.47 21.91
C LEU A 130 8.72 2.20 22.77
N VAL A 131 7.71 1.35 22.66
CA VAL A 131 7.64 0.06 23.39
C VAL A 131 7.69 -1.14 22.46
N TYR A 132 7.21 -0.99 21.22
CA TYR A 132 7.29 -2.04 20.21
C TYR A 132 7.55 -1.43 18.84
N GLN A 133 8.35 -2.10 18.02
CA GLN A 133 8.57 -1.74 16.63
C GLN A 133 8.81 -3.02 15.81
N LYS A 134 8.25 -3.06 14.60
CA LYS A 134 8.50 -4.14 13.64
C LYS A 134 8.33 -3.64 12.20
N SER A 135 9.24 -4.06 11.31
CA SER A 135 9.19 -3.82 9.88
C SER A 135 9.78 -5.03 9.14
N PRO A 136 9.03 -5.67 8.22
CA PRO A 136 7.59 -5.49 8.03
C PRO A 136 6.78 -6.03 9.22
N TYR A 137 5.66 -5.37 9.52
CA TYR A 137 4.66 -5.91 10.43
C TYR A 137 3.85 -7.01 9.74
N ASP A 138 3.65 -8.11 10.45
CA ASP A 138 3.10 -9.38 9.94
C ASP A 138 1.99 -9.92 10.87
N ASN A 139 1.30 -9.04 11.60
CA ASN A 139 0.26 -9.39 12.56
C ASN A 139 0.73 -10.23 13.76
N SER A 140 2.02 -10.22 14.08
CA SER A 140 2.56 -11.01 15.19
C SER A 140 2.60 -10.31 16.55
N TRP A 141 2.05 -9.10 16.72
CA TRP A 141 2.18 -8.40 18.00
C TRP A 141 1.20 -8.94 19.04
N ASP A 142 1.72 -9.48 20.13
CA ASP A 142 0.98 -10.11 21.23
C ASP A 142 0.87 -9.21 22.46
N GLY A 143 1.09 -7.90 22.31
CA GLY A 143 1.07 -6.95 23.42
C GLY A 143 2.32 -6.95 24.29
N ARG A 144 3.42 -7.57 23.85
CA ARG A 144 4.74 -7.46 24.50
C ARG A 144 5.60 -6.36 23.88
N ALA A 145 6.53 -5.84 24.67
CA ALA A 145 7.53 -4.88 24.22
C ALA A 145 8.62 -5.57 23.38
N SER A 146 9.18 -4.89 22.38
CA SER A 146 10.28 -5.43 21.54
C SER A 146 11.58 -5.67 22.34
N SER A 147 11.69 -5.11 23.54
CA SER A 147 12.81 -5.31 24.45
C SER A 147 12.30 -5.20 25.87
N SER A 148 12.93 -5.89 26.82
CA SER A 148 12.53 -5.80 28.23
C SER A 148 12.64 -4.36 28.74
N VAL A 149 11.49 -3.72 28.92
CA VAL A 149 11.38 -2.41 29.54
C VAL A 149 11.19 -2.66 31.03
N PHE A 150 12.22 -2.34 31.83
CA PHE A 150 12.25 -2.57 33.29
C PHE A 150 12.16 -4.06 33.73
N GLY A 151 12.81 -4.97 33.00
CA GLY A 151 12.91 -6.38 33.39
C GLY A 151 11.66 -7.22 33.10
N SER A 152 10.70 -6.65 32.39
CA SER A 152 9.54 -7.34 31.82
C SER A 152 9.38 -6.91 30.38
N ASP A 153 9.05 -7.85 29.51
CA ASP A 153 8.54 -7.61 28.17
C ASP A 153 7.02 -7.45 28.17
N GLU A 154 6.32 -7.81 29.26
CA GLU A 154 4.89 -7.60 29.37
C GLU A 154 4.52 -6.13 29.54
N LEU A 155 3.68 -5.65 28.63
CA LEU A 155 3.07 -4.34 28.74
C LEU A 155 1.84 -4.41 29.69
N PRO A 156 1.63 -3.40 30.55
CA PRO A 156 0.41 -3.28 31.33
C PRO A 156 -0.83 -3.08 30.46
N GLU A 157 -1.98 -3.51 30.98
CA GLU A 157 -3.28 -3.12 30.41
C GLU A 157 -3.39 -1.60 30.33
N GLY A 158 -3.87 -1.13 29.18
CA GLY A 158 -4.03 0.29 28.93
C GLY A 158 -4.01 0.66 27.46
N THR A 159 -4.07 1.96 27.23
CA THR A 159 -4.05 2.57 25.89
C THR A 159 -2.61 2.83 25.47
N TYR A 160 -2.27 2.35 24.27
CA TYR A 160 -1.03 2.62 23.56
C TYR A 160 -1.36 3.36 22.27
N PHE A 161 -0.37 4.04 21.72
CA PHE A 161 -0.48 4.81 20.49
C PHE A 161 0.35 4.15 19.41
N TYR A 162 -0.09 4.18 18.16
CA TYR A 162 0.66 3.60 17.06
C TYR A 162 0.94 4.62 15.96
N ILE A 163 2.04 4.37 15.25
CA ILE A 163 2.33 4.90 13.93
C ILE A 163 2.51 3.66 13.04
N LEU A 164 1.67 3.52 12.03
CA LEU A 164 1.77 2.50 10.98
C LEU A 164 2.10 3.23 9.69
N LYS A 165 3.29 2.95 9.14
CA LYS A 165 3.69 3.45 7.82
C LYS A 165 3.48 2.36 6.79
N MET A 166 2.95 2.71 5.64
CA MET A 166 2.72 1.81 4.51
C MET A 166 3.00 2.62 3.25
N ASN A 167 4.04 2.26 2.51
CA ASN A 167 4.55 3.05 1.38
C ASN A 167 4.82 4.51 1.82
N GLU A 168 4.26 5.51 1.12
CA GLU A 168 4.37 6.94 1.49
C GLU A 168 3.36 7.39 2.55
N GLU A 169 2.38 6.55 2.90
CA GLU A 169 1.28 6.88 3.79
C GLU A 169 1.56 6.59 5.27
N VAL A 170 0.99 7.44 6.15
CA VAL A 170 1.21 7.36 7.60
C VAL A 170 -0.09 7.38 8.40
N TYR A 171 -0.43 6.23 8.96
CA TYR A 171 -1.60 6.01 9.80
C TYR A 171 -1.25 6.13 11.29
N LYS A 172 -2.10 6.82 12.04
CA LYS A 172 -1.90 7.06 13.48
C LYS A 172 -3.18 6.79 14.24
N GLY A 173 -3.05 6.21 15.42
CA GLY A 173 -4.20 5.95 16.26
C GLY A 173 -3.82 5.40 17.62
N SER A 174 -4.77 4.71 18.24
CA SER A 174 -4.58 4.08 19.54
C SER A 174 -5.16 2.68 19.57
N VAL A 175 -4.53 1.83 20.36
CA VAL A 175 -4.94 0.46 20.64
C VAL A 175 -5.00 0.25 22.15
N TYR A 176 -6.07 -0.40 22.63
CA TYR A 176 -6.25 -0.77 24.02
C TYR A 176 -5.92 -2.26 24.22
N ILE A 177 -4.91 -2.52 25.05
CA ILE A 177 -4.58 -3.88 25.51
C ILE A 177 -5.50 -4.21 26.69
N LYS A 178 -6.29 -5.27 26.58
CA LYS A 178 -7.14 -5.81 27.65
C LYS A 178 -6.70 -7.23 28.01
N LYS A 179 -6.26 -7.49 29.24
CA LYS A 179 -5.84 -8.85 29.64
C LYS A 179 -6.98 -9.66 30.25
#